data_AF-A0A9C9W287-F1
#
_entry.id   AF-A0A9C9W287-F1
#
_cell.length_a   1.000
_cell.length_b   1.000
_cell.length_c   1.000
_cell.angle_alpha   90.00
_cell.angle_beta   90.00
_cell.angle_gamma   90.00
#
_symmetry.space_group_name_H-M   'P 1'
#
loop_
_entity.id
_entity.type
_entity.pdbx_description
1 polymer ?
#
loop_
_entity_poly.entity_id
_entity_poly.type
_entity_poly.pdbx_seq_one_letter_code
_entity_poly.pdbx_strand_id
1 'polypeptide(L)'
;LLDMLNGFLIETHINSQRPVIIIDDAHNLDVRALEELRMLLGLETDKVKIPQIVLVGSPALKDKLKVPELGSLDAYAHLRKSLEPLDFDETADYIRFRLEVASVPRGELFLEDAIRLIHQASRGVPRKINALCDTALMCGFADEKKQIDANLILSAISELGWAMPGGETASADSLAATIP
;
A
#
# COMPACT_ATOMS: atom_id res chain seq x y z
N LEU A 1 -19.35 18.53 12.44
CA LEU A 1 -19.06 17.15 11.99
C LEU A 1 -18.85 16.22 13.17
N LEU A 2 -17.95 16.57 14.11
CA LEU A 2 -17.76 15.82 15.36
C LEU A 2 -19.04 15.59 16.17
N ASP A 3 -19.89 16.58 16.33
CA ASP A 3 -21.14 16.41 17.09
C ASP A 3 -22.11 15.43 16.41
N MET A 4 -22.13 15.43 15.08
CA MET A 4 -22.90 14.47 14.29
C MET A 4 -22.31 13.06 14.42
N LEU A 5 -20.97 12.95 14.36
CA LEU A 5 -20.26 11.69 14.56
C LEU A 5 -20.50 11.14 15.97
N ASN A 6 -20.41 11.99 17.00
CA ASN A 6 -20.73 11.64 18.38
C ASN A 6 -22.17 11.16 18.52
N GLY A 7 -23.13 11.87 17.91
CA GLY A 7 -24.53 11.43 17.88
C GLY A 7 -24.69 10.05 17.25
N PHE A 8 -24.04 9.80 16.12
CA PHE A 8 -24.04 8.51 15.45
C PHE A 8 -23.38 7.40 16.29
N LEU A 9 -22.26 7.70 16.96
CA LEU A 9 -21.57 6.76 17.85
C LEU A 9 -22.45 6.37 19.06
N ILE A 10 -23.20 7.34 19.60
CA ILE A 10 -24.17 7.11 20.67
C ILE A 10 -25.34 6.24 20.17
N GLU A 11 -25.89 6.53 18.99
CA GLU A 11 -26.99 5.76 18.42
C GLU A 11 -26.60 4.32 18.08
N THR A 12 -25.43 4.11 17.47
CA THR A 12 -24.89 2.76 17.23
C THR A 12 -24.60 2.01 18.53
N HIS A 13 -24.19 2.72 19.58
CA HIS A 13 -24.02 2.14 20.91
C HIS A 13 -25.35 1.68 21.53
N ILE A 14 -26.41 2.48 21.43
CA ILE A 14 -27.76 2.10 21.88
C ILE A 14 -28.22 0.82 21.17
N ASN A 15 -27.86 0.66 19.89
CA ASN A 15 -28.14 -0.52 19.09
C ASN A 15 -27.17 -1.70 19.34
N SER A 16 -26.33 -1.65 20.38
CA SER A 16 -25.33 -2.67 20.73
C SER A 16 -24.29 -2.97 19.63
N GLN A 17 -24.10 -2.04 18.70
CA GLN A 17 -23.10 -2.16 17.64
C GLN A 17 -21.77 -1.53 18.08
N ARG A 18 -20.67 -2.01 17.49
CA ARG A 18 -19.33 -1.44 17.69
C ARG A 18 -18.92 -0.71 16.41
N PRO A 19 -18.93 0.63 16.39
CA PRO A 19 -18.53 1.38 15.20
C PRO A 19 -17.02 1.25 14.96
N VAL A 20 -16.65 1.09 13.68
CA VAL A 20 -15.26 1.12 13.22
C VAL A 20 -15.09 2.34 12.32
N ILE A 21 -14.11 3.18 12.64
CA ILE A 21 -13.75 4.37 11.86
C ILE A 21 -12.46 4.04 11.12
N ILE A 22 -12.52 4.02 9.79
CA ILE A 22 -11.35 3.82 8.93
C ILE A 22 -11.04 5.16 8.27
N ILE A 23 -9.82 5.65 8.47
CA ILE A 23 -9.35 6.89 7.85
C ILE A 23 -8.17 6.55 6.96
N ASP A 24 -8.41 6.62 5.65
CA ASP A 24 -7.36 6.51 4.65
C ASP A 24 -6.63 7.86 4.47
N ASP A 25 -5.40 7.81 3.99
CA ASP A 25 -4.52 8.96 3.85
C ASP A 25 -4.42 9.83 5.12
N ALA A 26 -4.45 9.22 6.31
CA ALA A 26 -4.48 9.91 7.60
C ALA A 26 -3.27 10.83 7.84
N HIS A 27 -2.18 10.68 7.07
CA HIS A 27 -1.05 11.62 7.06
C HIS A 27 -1.46 13.05 6.64
N ASN A 28 -2.56 13.20 5.88
CA ASN A 28 -3.10 14.48 5.44
C ASN A 28 -3.97 15.17 6.50
N LEU A 29 -4.41 14.47 7.56
CA LEU A 29 -5.15 15.09 8.66
C LEU A 29 -4.26 16.10 9.38
N ASP A 30 -4.75 17.32 9.63
CA ASP A 30 -3.99 18.27 10.44
C ASP A 30 -3.92 17.86 11.92
N VAL A 31 -3.08 18.56 12.69
CA VAL A 31 -2.90 18.28 14.13
C VAL A 31 -4.21 18.43 14.89
N ARG A 32 -5.05 19.42 14.51
CA ARG A 32 -6.35 19.67 15.15
C ARG A 32 -7.29 18.48 14.98
N ALA A 33 -7.44 17.95 13.77
CA ALA A 33 -8.26 16.78 13.51
C ALA A 33 -7.74 15.53 14.26
N LEU A 34 -6.42 15.37 14.39
CA LEU A 34 -5.83 14.29 15.18
C LEU A 34 -6.09 14.45 16.68
N GLU A 35 -6.07 15.68 17.23
CA GLU A 35 -6.48 15.95 18.61
C GLU A 35 -7.95 15.62 18.85
N GLU A 36 -8.82 15.97 17.90
CA GLU A 36 -10.24 15.63 17.95
C GLU A 36 -10.45 14.11 17.99
N LEU A 37 -9.74 13.35 17.17
CA LEU A 37 -9.75 11.88 17.20
C LEU A 37 -9.22 11.32 18.53
N ARG A 38 -8.18 11.94 19.10
CA ARG A 38 -7.67 11.60 20.45
C ARG A 38 -8.73 11.78 21.51
N MET A 39 -9.50 12.87 21.45
CA MET A 39 -10.60 13.11 22.39
C MET A 39 -11.64 11.99 22.30
N LEU A 40 -11.99 11.53 21.10
CA LEU A 40 -12.94 10.42 20.91
C LEU A 40 -12.46 9.10 21.54
N LEU A 41 -11.15 8.82 21.47
CA LEU A 41 -10.55 7.63 22.11
C LEU A 41 -10.52 7.72 23.64
N GLY A 42 -10.43 8.94 24.18
CA GLY A 42 -10.40 9.21 25.62
C GLY A 42 -11.79 9.24 26.30
N LEU A 43 -12.88 9.13 25.53
CA LEU A 43 -14.25 9.07 26.07
C LEU A 43 -14.57 7.68 26.62
N GLU A 44 -13.88 7.25 27.67
CA GLU A 44 -14.34 6.14 28.51
C GLU A 44 -15.41 6.66 29.47
N THR A 45 -16.68 6.45 29.13
CA THR A 45 -17.80 6.65 30.06
C THR A 45 -18.72 5.43 29.99
N ASP A 46 -19.44 5.15 31.08
CA ASP A 46 -20.38 4.02 31.20
C ASP A 46 -21.49 3.99 30.12
N LYS A 47 -21.60 5.03 29.29
CA LYS A 47 -22.63 5.25 28.27
C LYS A 47 -22.12 5.20 26.82
N VAL A 48 -20.81 5.16 26.58
CA VAL A 48 -20.23 5.17 25.23
C VAL A 48 -19.05 4.21 25.18
N LYS A 49 -19.13 3.17 24.36
CA LYS A 49 -17.99 2.28 24.09
C LYS A 49 -17.03 2.97 23.12
N ILE A 50 -15.73 2.84 23.39
CA ILE A 50 -14.64 3.39 22.58
C ILE A 50 -14.78 2.92 21.12
N PRO A 51 -14.83 3.82 20.12
CA PRO A 51 -14.83 3.44 18.72
C PRO A 51 -13.50 2.79 18.33
N GLN A 52 -13.54 1.74 17.51
CA GLN A 52 -12.31 1.17 16.96
C GLN A 52 -11.85 2.05 15.79
N ILE A 53 -10.66 2.64 15.88
CA ILE A 53 -10.12 3.51 14.83
C ILE A 53 -8.97 2.80 14.11
N VAL A 54 -9.01 2.82 12.78
CA VAL A 54 -7.95 2.34 11.90
C VAL A 54 -7.44 3.53 11.09
N LEU A 55 -6.19 3.91 11.32
CA LEU A 55 -5.51 4.96 10.55
C LEU A 55 -4.61 4.31 9.50
N VAL A 56 -4.84 4.64 8.24
CA VAL A 56 -4.05 4.17 7.09
C VAL A 56 -3.39 5.38 6.45
N GLY A 57 -2.12 5.25 6.04
CA GLY A 57 -1.41 6.34 5.41
C GLY A 57 0.05 6.05 5.15
N SER A 58 0.76 7.07 4.69
CA SER A 58 2.19 7.00 4.41
C SER A 58 3.03 6.91 5.69
N PRO A 59 4.32 6.52 5.59
CA PRO A 59 5.23 6.46 6.74
C PRO A 59 5.31 7.76 7.55
N ALA A 60 5.10 8.91 6.91
CA ALA A 60 5.07 10.23 7.56
C ALA A 60 4.00 10.35 8.66
N LEU A 61 2.92 9.55 8.58
CA LEU A 61 1.90 9.49 9.64
C LEU A 61 2.51 9.08 10.99
N LYS A 62 3.46 8.14 10.99
CA LYS A 62 4.11 7.65 12.20
C LYS A 62 4.84 8.76 12.95
N ASP A 63 5.51 9.64 12.22
CA ASP A 63 6.25 10.76 12.82
C ASP A 63 5.28 11.85 13.29
N LYS A 64 4.21 12.07 12.52
CA LYS A 64 3.15 13.02 12.87
C LYS A 64 2.42 12.64 14.17
N LEU A 65 2.14 11.36 14.40
CA LEU A 65 1.47 10.89 15.63
C LEU A 65 2.33 11.04 16.90
N LYS A 66 3.63 11.27 16.76
CA LYS A 66 4.58 11.44 17.89
C LYS A 66 4.79 12.90 18.29
N VAL A 67 4.18 13.84 17.58
CA VAL A 67 4.32 15.27 17.88
C VAL A 67 3.82 15.54 19.31
N PRO A 68 4.54 16.32 20.14
CA PRO A 68 4.19 16.55 21.54
C PRO A 68 2.77 17.10 21.75
N GLU A 69 2.28 17.90 20.82
CA GLU A 69 0.93 18.49 20.80
C GLU A 69 -0.17 17.42 20.85
N LEU A 70 0.07 16.24 20.26
CA LEU A 70 -0.88 15.13 20.26
C LEU A 70 -0.86 14.30 21.54
N GLY A 71 -0.11 14.70 22.57
CA GLY A 71 -0.19 14.12 23.91
C GLY A 71 0.03 12.60 23.95
N SER A 72 0.86 12.07 23.06
CA SER A 72 1.04 10.63 22.85
C SER A 72 -0.22 9.91 22.31
N LEU A 73 -0.93 10.48 21.33
CA LEU A 73 -1.94 9.74 20.55
C LEU A 73 -1.38 8.40 20.04
N ASP A 74 -0.09 8.38 19.70
CA ASP A 74 0.66 7.16 19.39
C ASP A 74 0.54 6.06 20.47
N ALA A 75 0.42 6.39 21.75
CA ALA A 75 0.28 5.42 22.84
C ALA A 75 -1.06 4.66 22.85
N TYR A 76 -2.09 5.20 22.20
CA TYR A 76 -3.38 4.51 22.04
C TYR A 76 -3.39 3.50 20.88
N ALA A 77 -2.31 3.43 20.08
CA ALA A 77 -2.20 2.47 18.99
C ALA A 77 -1.88 1.07 19.52
N HIS A 78 -2.90 0.22 19.65
CA HIS A 78 -2.74 -1.18 20.07
C HIS A 78 -2.01 -2.05 19.04
N LEU A 79 -2.11 -1.71 17.75
CA LEU A 79 -1.46 -2.42 16.66
C LEU A 79 -0.83 -1.42 15.70
N ARG A 80 0.42 -1.68 15.32
CA ARG A 80 1.13 -0.95 14.28
C ARG A 80 1.70 -1.95 13.30
N LYS A 81 1.34 -1.82 12.03
CA LYS A 81 1.87 -2.66 10.97
C LYS A 81 2.27 -1.78 9.80
N SER A 82 3.50 -1.95 9.32
CA SER A 82 3.90 -1.48 8.00
C SER A 82 3.68 -2.61 7.01
N LEU A 83 3.14 -2.28 5.84
CA LEU A 83 3.03 -3.22 4.74
C LEU A 83 4.36 -3.18 3.99
N GLU A 84 5.09 -4.29 4.09
CA GLU A 84 6.32 -4.49 3.34
C GLU A 84 5.98 -4.89 1.89
N PRO A 85 6.91 -4.69 0.93
CA PRO A 85 6.77 -5.27 -0.39
C PRO A 85 6.62 -6.80 -0.31
N LEU A 86 5.89 -7.36 -1.27
CA LEU A 86 5.68 -8.81 -1.35
C LEU A 86 7.02 -9.52 -1.61
N ASP A 87 7.23 -10.67 -0.98
CA ASP A 87 8.33 -11.55 -1.38
C ASP A 87 8.04 -12.23 -2.75
N PHE A 88 8.95 -13.10 -3.20
CA PHE A 88 8.80 -13.76 -4.50
C PHE A 88 7.57 -14.68 -4.56
N ASP A 89 7.33 -15.47 -3.53
CA ASP A 89 6.23 -16.43 -3.48
C ASP A 89 4.90 -15.67 -3.36
N GLU A 90 4.85 -14.65 -2.50
CA GLU A 90 3.73 -13.72 -2.38
C GLU A 90 3.46 -12.95 -3.69
N THR A 91 4.51 -12.58 -4.45
CA THR A 91 4.36 -11.94 -5.76
C THR A 91 3.72 -12.91 -6.76
N ALA A 92 4.18 -14.16 -6.81
CA ALA A 92 3.61 -15.19 -7.68
C ALA A 92 2.14 -15.47 -7.33
N ASP A 93 1.83 -15.60 -6.04
CA ASP A 93 0.48 -15.80 -5.54
C ASP A 93 -0.41 -14.59 -5.81
N TYR A 94 0.11 -13.37 -5.65
CA TYR A 94 -0.60 -12.14 -5.97
C TYR A 94 -0.97 -12.06 -7.47
N ILE A 95 -0.02 -12.36 -8.37
CA ILE A 95 -0.29 -12.39 -9.82
C ILE A 95 -1.36 -13.44 -10.13
N ARG A 96 -1.23 -14.66 -9.57
CA ARG A 96 -2.18 -15.74 -9.77
C ARG A 96 -3.58 -15.37 -9.30
N PHE A 97 -3.68 -14.83 -8.09
CA PHE A 97 -4.95 -14.36 -7.51
C PHE A 97 -5.61 -13.30 -8.40
N ARG A 98 -4.83 -12.33 -8.90
CA ARG A 98 -5.34 -11.28 -9.80
C ARG A 98 -5.87 -11.83 -11.12
N LEU A 99 -5.25 -12.88 -11.67
CA LEU A 99 -5.73 -13.57 -12.87
C LEU A 99 -6.99 -14.38 -12.61
N GLU A 100 -7.08 -15.05 -11.46
CA GLU A 100 -8.28 -15.78 -11.05
C GLU A 100 -9.50 -14.84 -10.93
N VAL A 101 -9.31 -13.65 -10.35
CA VAL A 101 -10.36 -12.61 -10.28
C VAL A 101 -10.84 -12.18 -11.68
N ALA A 102 -9.94 -12.19 -12.68
CA ALA A 102 -10.26 -11.88 -14.06
C ALA A 102 -10.89 -13.06 -14.83
N SER A 103 -11.27 -14.14 -14.15
CA SER A 103 -11.82 -15.38 -14.75
C SER A 103 -10.89 -16.04 -15.78
N VAL A 104 -9.59 -15.75 -15.72
CA VAL A 104 -8.60 -16.48 -16.50
C VAL A 104 -8.45 -17.86 -15.83
N PRO A 105 -8.67 -18.97 -16.56
CA PRO A 105 -8.49 -20.31 -16.00
C PRO A 105 -7.11 -20.43 -15.37
N ARG A 106 -6.98 -21.20 -14.28
CA ARG A 106 -5.67 -21.58 -13.73
C ARG A 106 -4.81 -22.14 -14.86
N GLY A 107 -3.88 -21.32 -15.31
CA GLY A 107 -3.05 -21.58 -16.48
C GLY A 107 -1.83 -20.69 -16.40
N GLU A 108 -0.74 -21.17 -17.00
CA GLU A 108 0.57 -20.53 -17.03
C GLU A 108 0.57 -19.37 -18.05
N LEU A 109 -0.31 -18.38 -17.88
CA LEU A 109 -0.30 -17.16 -18.70
C LEU A 109 1.03 -16.43 -18.51
N PHE A 110 1.56 -16.42 -17.30
CA PHE A 110 2.92 -15.99 -17.01
C PHE A 110 3.78 -17.22 -16.71
N LEU A 111 4.88 -17.36 -17.43
CA LEU A 111 5.88 -18.39 -17.15
C LEU A 111 6.67 -18.02 -15.88
N GLU A 112 7.29 -19.01 -15.23
CA GLU A 112 8.04 -18.79 -13.99
C GLU A 112 9.17 -17.76 -14.14
N ASP A 113 9.90 -17.80 -15.26
CA ASP A 113 10.96 -16.83 -15.56
C ASP A 113 10.42 -15.40 -15.72
N ALA A 114 9.20 -15.24 -16.25
CA ALA A 114 8.53 -13.94 -16.33
C ALA A 114 8.19 -13.43 -14.92
N ILE A 115 7.65 -14.29 -14.05
CA ILE A 115 7.34 -13.93 -12.66
C ILE A 115 8.60 -13.52 -11.89
N ARG A 116 9.72 -14.23 -12.09
CA ARG A 116 11.03 -13.86 -11.50
C ARG A 116 11.46 -12.46 -11.92
N LEU A 117 11.39 -12.14 -13.20
CA LEU A 117 11.72 -10.80 -13.68
C LEU A 117 10.75 -9.72 -13.18
N ILE A 118 9.44 -10.03 -13.13
CA ILE A 118 8.44 -9.12 -12.57
C ILE A 118 8.77 -8.80 -11.12
N HIS A 119 9.06 -9.81 -10.30
CA HIS A 119 9.42 -9.61 -8.89
C HIS A 119 10.69 -8.76 -8.77
N GLN A 120 11.74 -9.05 -9.54
CA GLN A 120 13.00 -8.30 -9.50
C GLN A 120 12.82 -6.82 -9.91
N ALA A 121 12.10 -6.55 -10.99
CA ALA A 121 11.88 -5.19 -11.51
C ALA A 121 10.93 -4.38 -10.62
N SER A 122 9.86 -5.01 -10.10
CA SER A 122 8.88 -4.37 -9.22
C SER A 122 9.36 -4.25 -7.77
N ARG A 123 10.34 -5.08 -7.37
CA ARG A 123 10.77 -5.30 -5.98
C ARG A 123 9.61 -5.68 -5.05
N GLY A 124 8.66 -6.45 -5.55
CA GLY A 124 7.49 -6.89 -4.77
C GLY A 124 6.41 -5.83 -4.54
N VAL A 125 6.52 -4.64 -5.12
CA VAL A 125 5.54 -3.57 -4.91
C VAL A 125 4.29 -3.82 -5.76
N PRO A 126 3.08 -4.04 -5.19
CA PRO A 126 1.89 -4.43 -5.95
C PRO A 126 1.51 -3.46 -7.08
N ARG A 127 1.65 -2.15 -6.86
CA ARG A 127 1.40 -1.13 -7.89
C ARG A 127 2.34 -1.29 -9.08
N LYS A 128 3.61 -1.62 -8.84
CA LYS A 128 4.59 -1.85 -9.90
C LYS A 128 4.36 -3.19 -10.59
N ILE A 129 4.05 -4.24 -9.82
CA ILE A 129 3.67 -5.54 -10.37
C ILE A 129 2.53 -5.37 -11.38
N ASN A 130 1.45 -4.68 -10.99
CA ASN A 130 0.30 -4.44 -11.87
C ASN A 130 0.71 -3.71 -13.15
N ALA A 131 1.41 -2.57 -13.02
CA ALA A 131 1.82 -1.79 -14.19
C ALA A 131 2.64 -2.61 -15.18
N LEU A 132 3.58 -3.43 -14.69
CA LEU A 132 4.41 -4.28 -15.53
C LEU A 132 3.61 -5.42 -16.18
N CYS A 133 2.74 -6.08 -15.42
CA CYS A 133 1.86 -7.12 -15.95
C CYS A 133 0.91 -6.57 -17.01
N ASP A 134 0.30 -5.41 -16.78
CA ASP A 134 -0.65 -4.77 -17.70
C ASP A 134 0.05 -4.43 -19.03
N THR A 135 1.24 -3.81 -18.98
CA THR A 135 2.04 -3.54 -20.19
C THR A 135 2.45 -4.84 -20.87
N ALA A 136 2.95 -5.85 -20.14
CA ALA A 136 3.35 -7.12 -20.73
C ALA A 136 2.19 -7.86 -21.42
N LEU A 137 0.98 -7.80 -20.86
CA LEU A 137 -0.22 -8.35 -21.48
C LEU A 137 -0.58 -7.60 -22.76
N MET A 138 -0.43 -6.27 -22.81
CA MET A 138 -0.63 -5.50 -24.04
C MET A 138 0.40 -5.85 -25.12
N CYS A 139 1.69 -5.95 -24.77
CA CYS A 139 2.73 -6.38 -25.71
C CYS A 139 2.45 -7.80 -26.22
N GLY A 140 2.13 -8.73 -25.31
CA GLY A 140 1.83 -10.12 -25.66
C GLY A 140 0.61 -10.24 -26.56
N PHE A 141 -0.42 -9.41 -26.35
CA PHE A 141 -1.58 -9.34 -27.24
C PHE A 141 -1.21 -8.83 -28.64
N ALA A 142 -0.38 -7.78 -28.73
CA ALA A 142 0.09 -7.24 -30.02
C ALA A 142 0.93 -8.25 -30.81
N ASP A 143 1.70 -9.09 -30.12
CA ASP A 143 2.54 -10.15 -30.72
C ASP A 143 1.81 -11.50 -30.90
N GLU A 144 0.48 -11.54 -30.68
CA GLU A 144 -0.37 -12.75 -30.73
C GLU A 144 0.14 -13.92 -29.86
N LYS A 145 0.81 -13.60 -28.74
CA LYS A 145 1.37 -14.59 -27.81
C LYS A 145 0.30 -15.06 -26.82
N LYS A 146 0.28 -16.38 -26.60
CA LYS A 146 -0.63 -17.01 -25.62
C LYS A 146 -0.04 -17.07 -24.20
N GLN A 147 1.27 -16.88 -24.06
CA GLN A 147 2.00 -16.90 -22.80
C GLN A 147 2.99 -15.74 -22.75
N ILE A 148 3.16 -15.18 -21.57
CA ILE A 148 4.10 -14.11 -21.24
C ILE A 148 5.38 -14.76 -20.72
N ASP A 149 6.44 -14.65 -21.52
CA ASP A 149 7.78 -15.12 -21.21
C ASP A 149 8.67 -13.97 -20.70
N ALA A 150 9.91 -14.30 -20.35
CA ALA A 150 10.88 -13.32 -19.89
C ALA A 150 11.14 -12.19 -20.91
N ASN A 151 11.11 -12.49 -22.21
CA ASN A 151 11.39 -11.50 -23.25
C ASN A 151 10.29 -10.43 -23.31
N LEU A 152 9.02 -10.83 -23.21
CA LEU A 152 7.92 -9.87 -23.14
C LEU A 152 8.00 -8.97 -21.90
N ILE A 153 8.47 -9.50 -20.77
CA ILE A 153 8.70 -8.67 -19.57
C ILE A 153 9.82 -7.66 -19.82
N LEU A 154 10.92 -8.05 -20.48
CA LEU A 154 11.99 -7.11 -20.83
C LEU A 154 11.51 -6.02 -21.78
N SER A 155 10.69 -6.37 -22.77
CA SER A 155 10.03 -5.39 -23.66
C SER A 155 9.15 -4.43 -22.87
N ALA A 156 8.33 -4.95 -21.95
CA ALA A 156 7.45 -4.13 -21.10
C ALA A 156 8.23 -3.20 -20.16
N ILE A 157 9.36 -3.66 -19.59
CA ILE A 157 10.27 -2.82 -18.79
C ILE A 157 10.82 -1.67 -19.63
N SER A 158 11.25 -1.98 -20.86
CA SER A 158 11.75 -0.96 -21.80
C SER A 158 10.67 0.05 -22.18
N GLU A 159 9.43 -0.40 -22.42
CA GLU A 159 8.30 0.47 -22.76
C GLU A 159 7.90 1.38 -21.59
N LEU A 160 7.95 0.86 -20.36
CA LEU A 160 7.72 1.65 -19.14
C LEU A 160 8.89 2.58 -18.78
N GLY A 161 10.03 2.49 -19.47
CA GLY A 161 11.24 3.25 -19.16
C GLY A 161 11.85 2.92 -17.81
N TRP A 162 11.66 1.69 -17.32
CA TRP A 162 12.19 1.24 -16.03
C TRP A 162 13.64 0.73 -16.16
N ALA A 163 14.40 0.83 -15.07
CA ALA A 163 15.76 0.29 -15.03
C ALA A 163 15.74 -1.24 -15.08
N MET A 164 16.63 -1.82 -15.89
CA MET A 164 16.71 -3.27 -16.06
C MET A 164 17.21 -3.95 -14.78
N PRO A 165 16.57 -5.04 -14.33
CA PRO A 165 17.07 -5.82 -13.19
C PRO A 165 18.44 -6.42 -13.54
N GLY A 166 19.46 -6.10 -12.75
CA GLY A 166 20.85 -6.55 -12.96
C GLY A 166 21.75 -5.56 -13.70
N GLY A 167 21.24 -4.41 -14.13
CA GLY A 167 22.08 -3.28 -14.55
C GLY A 167 22.59 -2.53 -13.33
N GLU A 168 23.82 -2.84 -12.90
CA GLU A 168 24.58 -1.91 -12.05
C GLU A 168 24.57 -0.53 -12.72
N THR A 169 24.00 0.46 -12.04
CA THR A 169 24.26 1.87 -12.32
C THR A 169 25.72 2.15 -12.01
N ALA A 170 26.61 1.83 -12.96
CA ALA A 170 27.91 2.45 -13.03
C ALA A 170 27.71 3.90 -13.52
N SER A 171 28.14 4.84 -12.67
CA SER A 171 28.13 6.31 -12.81
C SER A 171 26.77 6.99 -12.53
N ALA A 172 26.64 7.96 -11.62
CA ALA A 172 27.62 8.94 -11.17
C ALA A 172 27.50 9.27 -9.66
N ASP A 173 28.35 8.61 -8.87
CA ASP A 173 28.79 9.08 -7.54
C ASP A 173 30.09 9.87 -7.71
N SER A 174 30.05 10.95 -8.50
CA SER A 174 31.22 11.78 -8.82
C SER A 174 30.90 13.28 -8.86
N LEU A 175 30.16 13.77 -7.87
CA LEU A 175 30.01 15.20 -7.59
C LEU A 175 30.15 15.51 -6.08
N ALA A 176 31.12 14.84 -5.44
CA ALA A 176 31.64 15.23 -4.13
C ALA A 176 33.15 15.51 -4.24
N ALA A 177 33.52 16.51 -5.04
CA ALA A 177 34.79 17.21 -4.90
C ALA A 177 34.77 18.47 -5.77
N THR A 178 35.15 19.60 -5.16
CA THR A 178 35.39 20.91 -5.77
C THR A 178 34.16 21.82 -5.79
N ILE A 179 34.13 22.77 -4.85
CA ILE A 179 34.08 24.22 -5.08
C ILE A 179 34.53 24.88 -3.76
N PRO A 180 35.28 26.00 -3.81
CA PRO A 180 36.24 26.42 -2.79
C PRO A 180 35.62 27.11 -1.57
#